data_AF-A0A0Q7F2S4-F1
#
_entry.id   AF-A0A0Q7F2S4-F1
#
_cell.length_a   1.000
_cell.length_b   1.000
_cell.length_c   1.000
_cell.angle_alpha   90.00
_cell.angle_beta   90.00
_cell.angle_gamma   90.00
#
_symmetry.space_group_name_H-M   'P 1'
#
loop_
_entity.id
_entity.type
_entity.pdbx_description
1 polymer ?
#
loop_
_entity_poly.entity_id
_entity_poly.type
_entity_poly.pdbx_seq_one_letter_code
_entity_poly.pdbx_strand_id
1 'polypeptide(L)'
;MFPLFWNVSPQFFLPWSGSVRQDIELDRFFSAIPRSAGDGGVEEAAFKRASYGSQLGWITEVLLETMKDVPADEKSALGKLRLANADIQRLKLQRRYPAPAELSGELIADYLRTLRQQDSARYEAESRQLLQLLQPSQPLQPLQPVAGTVPATVAQGA
;
A
#
# COMPACT_ATOMS: atom_id res chain seq x y z
N MET A 1 10.20 -21.61 -32.93
CA MET A 1 9.02 -22.15 -32.21
C MET A 1 8.15 -20.97 -31.82
N PHE A 2 6.86 -21.01 -32.16
CA PHE A 2 5.98 -19.82 -32.20
C PHE A 2 5.41 -19.44 -30.81
N PRO A 3 5.61 -18.20 -30.32
CA PRO A 3 5.14 -17.73 -29.01
C PRO A 3 3.68 -17.18 -28.99
N LEU A 4 2.90 -17.38 -30.06
CA LEU A 4 1.59 -16.73 -30.23
C LEU A 4 0.47 -17.27 -29.32
N PHE A 5 0.64 -18.45 -28.72
CA PHE A 5 -0.40 -19.12 -27.95
C PHE A 5 -0.38 -18.85 -26.43
N TRP A 6 0.60 -18.08 -25.93
CA TRP A 6 0.75 -17.85 -24.48
C TRP A 6 -0.25 -16.82 -23.90
N ASN A 7 -0.88 -16.02 -24.75
CA ASN A 7 -1.83 -14.97 -24.33
C ASN A 7 -3.30 -15.39 -24.44
N VAL A 8 -3.57 -16.65 -24.80
CA VAL A 8 -4.93 -17.18 -24.95
C VAL A 8 -5.27 -18.02 -23.73
N SER A 9 -5.99 -17.42 -22.77
CA SER A 9 -6.62 -18.15 -21.66
C SER A 9 -8.13 -18.19 -21.92
N PRO A 10 -8.64 -19.16 -22.70
CA PRO A 10 -10.06 -19.21 -23.02
C PRO A 10 -10.86 -19.48 -21.75
N GLN A 11 -11.69 -18.51 -21.35
CA GLN A 11 -12.63 -18.69 -20.26
C GLN A 11 -13.88 -19.36 -20.83
N PHE A 12 -14.04 -20.66 -20.58
CA PHE A 12 -15.23 -21.41 -20.99
C PHE A 12 -16.35 -21.18 -19.97
N PHE A 13 -17.41 -20.51 -20.40
CA PHE A 13 -18.65 -20.37 -19.65
C PHE A 13 -19.68 -21.34 -20.22
N LEU A 14 -19.94 -22.46 -19.52
CA LEU A 14 -21.02 -23.36 -19.90
C LEU A 14 -22.36 -22.74 -19.44
N PRO A 15 -23.42 -22.78 -20.27
CA PRO A 15 -24.67 -22.06 -20.01
C PRO A 15 -25.43 -22.50 -18.73
N TRP A 16 -25.02 -23.61 -18.11
CA TRP A 16 -25.53 -24.08 -16.82
C TRP A 16 -24.51 -24.13 -15.68
N SER A 17 -23.25 -23.75 -15.92
CA SER A 17 -22.31 -23.53 -14.81
C SER A 17 -22.40 -22.07 -14.41
N GLY A 18 -22.80 -21.78 -13.17
CA GLY A 18 -22.62 -20.44 -12.61
C GLY A 18 -21.16 -19.99 -12.70
N SER A 19 -20.86 -18.74 -12.35
CA SER A 19 -19.49 -18.23 -12.32
C SER A 19 -18.60 -19.19 -11.51
N VAL A 20 -17.77 -19.98 -12.18
CA VAL A 20 -16.77 -20.81 -11.51
C VAL A 20 -15.75 -19.84 -10.93
N ARG A 21 -15.93 -19.44 -9.67
CA ARG A 21 -14.80 -18.94 -8.89
C ARG A 21 -13.88 -20.13 -8.73
N GLN A 22 -12.71 -20.08 -9.38
CA GLN A 22 -11.62 -20.98 -9.02
C GLN A 22 -11.21 -20.63 -7.59
N ASP A 23 -11.83 -21.30 -6.64
CA ASP A 23 -11.36 -21.35 -5.28
C ASP A 23 -10.23 -22.39 -5.25
N ILE A 24 -9.00 -21.91 -5.31
CA ILE A 24 -7.83 -22.79 -5.26
C ILE A 24 -7.61 -23.09 -3.77
N GLU A 25 -8.14 -24.22 -3.33
CA GLU A 25 -7.75 -24.81 -2.05
C GLU A 25 -6.24 -25.03 -2.08
N LEU A 26 -5.47 -24.23 -1.33
CA LEU A 26 -4.00 -24.30 -1.31
C LEU A 26 -3.51 -25.73 -0.99
N ASP A 27 -4.19 -26.42 -0.08
CA ASP A 27 -3.87 -27.80 0.30
C ASP A 27 -4.01 -28.76 -0.90
N ARG A 28 -5.01 -28.54 -1.77
CA ARG A 28 -5.19 -29.30 -3.02
C ARG A 28 -4.12 -28.95 -4.05
N PHE A 29 -3.69 -27.69 -4.09
CA PHE A 29 -2.63 -27.25 -4.98
C PHE A 29 -1.29 -27.91 -4.63
N PHE A 30 -0.89 -27.91 -3.35
CA PHE A 30 0.37 -28.51 -2.93
C PHE A 30 0.35 -30.04 -2.97
N SER A 31 -0.78 -30.67 -2.64
CA SER A 31 -0.92 -32.14 -2.76
C SER A 31 -0.95 -32.66 -4.21
N ALA A 32 -1.22 -31.80 -5.19
CA ALA A 32 -1.16 -32.14 -6.61
C ALA A 32 0.25 -32.08 -7.20
N ILE A 33 1.26 -31.62 -6.45
CA ILE A 33 2.65 -31.56 -6.92
C ILE A 33 3.18 -33.00 -7.05
N PRO A 34 3.54 -33.47 -8.27
CA PRO A 34 4.05 -34.81 -8.45
C PRO A 34 5.42 -34.92 -7.78
N ARG A 35 5.70 -36.06 -7.12
CA ARG A 35 6.97 -36.29 -6.40
C ARG A 35 8.23 -36.10 -7.26
N SER A 36 8.10 -36.24 -8.58
CA SER A 36 9.17 -35.99 -9.54
C SER A 36 9.50 -34.50 -9.76
N ALA A 37 8.58 -33.60 -9.40
CA ALA A 37 8.73 -32.15 -9.51
C ALA A 37 9.04 -31.47 -8.16
N GLY A 38 8.76 -32.14 -7.04
CA GLY A 38 9.02 -31.63 -5.69
C GLY A 38 8.25 -32.40 -4.62
N ASP A 39 8.41 -32.00 -3.36
CA ASP A 39 7.63 -32.50 -2.24
C ASP A 39 6.57 -31.47 -1.85
N GLY A 40 5.30 -31.77 -2.10
CA GLY A 40 4.20 -30.85 -1.83
C GLY A 40 4.12 -30.37 -0.39
N GLY A 41 4.46 -31.22 0.59
CA GLY A 41 4.44 -30.84 2.01
C GLY A 41 5.56 -29.86 2.35
N VAL A 42 6.74 -30.02 1.73
CA VAL A 42 7.84 -29.07 1.86
C VAL A 42 7.49 -27.73 1.21
N GLU A 43 6.91 -27.76 0.01
CA GLU A 43 6.51 -26.56 -0.73
C GLU A 43 5.42 -25.77 0.01
N GLU A 44 4.45 -26.46 0.60
CA GLU A 44 3.41 -25.85 1.44
C GLU A 44 4.02 -25.19 2.68
N ALA A 45 4.93 -25.89 3.38
CA ALA A 45 5.60 -25.35 4.55
C ALA A 45 6.47 -24.12 4.20
N ALA A 46 7.17 -24.16 3.07
CA ALA A 46 7.96 -23.04 2.56
C ALA A 46 7.07 -21.84 2.20
N PHE A 47 5.95 -22.07 1.50
CA PHE A 47 4.99 -21.03 1.15
C PHE A 47 4.36 -20.38 2.39
N LYS A 48 3.97 -21.18 3.39
CA LYS A 48 3.43 -20.69 4.67
C LYS A 48 4.46 -19.88 5.46
N ARG A 49 5.75 -20.20 5.33
CA ARG A 49 6.85 -19.45 5.96
C ARG A 49 7.09 -18.10 5.28
N ALA A 50 7.06 -18.08 3.94
CA ALA A 50 7.27 -16.90 3.11
C ALA A 50 6.59 -17.10 1.76
N SER A 51 5.52 -16.34 1.50
CA SER A 51 4.87 -16.36 0.19
C SER A 51 5.85 -15.90 -0.91
N TYR A 52 5.64 -16.32 -2.15
CA TYR A 52 6.45 -15.84 -3.29
C TYR A 52 6.48 -14.31 -3.39
N GLY A 53 5.35 -13.64 -3.07
CA GLY A 53 5.29 -12.19 -3.02
C GLY A 53 6.19 -11.60 -1.92
N SER A 54 6.26 -12.26 -0.76
CA SER A 54 7.15 -11.87 0.34
C SER A 54 8.62 -12.06 -0.03
N GLN A 55 8.97 -13.19 -0.65
CA GLN A 55 10.33 -13.49 -1.10
C GLN A 55 10.82 -12.45 -2.12
N LEU A 56 9.98 -12.11 -3.11
CA LEU A 56 10.29 -11.06 -4.08
C LEU A 56 10.40 -9.68 -3.43
N GLY A 57 9.56 -9.39 -2.42
CA GLY A 57 9.65 -8.18 -1.62
C GLY A 57 11.02 -8.04 -0.94
N TRP A 58 11.46 -9.06 -0.21
CA TRP A 58 12.74 -9.05 0.48
C TRP A 58 13.93 -8.91 -0.47
N ILE A 59 13.93 -9.62 -1.60
CA ILE A 59 14.99 -9.49 -2.61
C ILE A 59 15.01 -8.06 -3.17
N THR A 60 13.84 -7.47 -3.42
CA THR A 60 13.73 -6.09 -3.90
C THR A 60 14.28 -5.10 -2.88
N GLU A 61 13.95 -5.26 -1.60
CA GLU A 61 14.46 -4.43 -0.51
C GLU A 61 15.99 -4.49 -0.42
N VAL A 62 16.56 -5.71 -0.43
CA VAL A 62 18.01 -5.91 -0.39
C VAL A 62 18.69 -5.24 -1.60
N LEU A 63 18.12 -5.39 -2.80
CA LEU A 63 18.67 -4.77 -4.01
C LEU A 63 18.61 -3.24 -3.93
N LEU A 64 17.50 -2.67 -3.47
CA LEU A 64 17.34 -1.23 -3.36
C LEU A 64 18.26 -0.63 -2.31
N GLU A 65 18.43 -1.30 -1.16
CA GLU A 65 19.35 -0.86 -0.11
C GLU A 65 20.81 -0.92 -0.59
N THR A 66 21.19 -2.02 -1.25
CA THR A 66 22.55 -2.19 -1.80
C THR A 66 22.88 -1.15 -2.86
N MET A 67 21.88 -0.69 -3.63
CA MET A 67 22.05 0.28 -4.71
C MET A 67 21.59 1.70 -4.35
N LYS A 68 21.41 2.03 -3.07
CA LYS A 68 20.82 3.32 -2.65
C LYS A 68 21.58 4.54 -3.17
N ASP A 69 22.92 4.47 -3.17
CA ASP A 69 23.79 5.58 -3.58
C ASP A 69 24.05 5.61 -5.11
N VAL A 70 23.51 4.65 -5.86
CA VAL A 70 23.68 4.59 -7.31
C VAL A 70 22.68 5.55 -7.97
N PRO A 71 23.15 6.54 -8.76
CA PRO A 71 22.26 7.40 -9.52
C PRO A 71 21.55 6.57 -10.60
N ALA A 72 20.24 6.77 -10.72
CA ALA A 72 19.42 6.05 -11.67
C ALA A 72 18.43 7.01 -12.33
N ASP A 73 18.42 7.02 -13.67
CA ASP A 73 17.37 7.68 -14.43
C ASP A 73 16.10 6.79 -14.47
N GLU A 74 14.95 7.38 -14.80
CA GLU A 74 13.66 6.68 -14.84
C GLU A 74 13.58 5.56 -15.90
N LYS A 75 14.43 5.61 -16.94
CA LYS A 75 14.45 4.62 -18.03
C LYS A 75 15.33 3.41 -17.69
N SER A 76 16.28 3.58 -16.77
CA SER A 76 17.18 2.56 -16.26
C SER A 76 16.43 1.47 -15.49
N ALA A 77 17.01 0.28 -15.40
CA ALA A 77 16.41 -0.82 -14.65
C ALA A 77 16.23 -0.48 -13.16
N LEU A 78 17.20 0.20 -12.56
CA LEU A 78 17.15 0.64 -11.16
C LEU A 78 16.09 1.73 -10.95
N GLY A 79 15.95 2.68 -11.87
CA GLY A 79 14.90 3.70 -11.81
C GLY A 79 13.51 3.11 -11.93
N LYS A 80 13.31 2.18 -12.86
CA LYS A 80 12.05 1.42 -12.99
C LYS A 80 11.73 0.61 -11.73
N LEU A 81 12.73 -0.03 -11.12
CA LEU A 81 12.55 -0.80 -9.89
C LEU A 81 12.15 0.12 -8.71
N ARG A 82 12.81 1.28 -8.58
CA ARG A 82 12.48 2.30 -7.57
C ARG A 82 11.04 2.80 -7.73
N LEU A 83 10.65 3.16 -8.96
CA LEU A 83 9.30 3.63 -9.27
C LEU A 83 8.25 2.55 -8.99
N ALA A 84 8.47 1.33 -9.46
CA ALA A 84 7.56 0.21 -9.25
C ALA A 84 7.41 -0.12 -7.75
N ASN A 85 8.50 -0.11 -6.98
CA ASN A 85 8.44 -0.33 -5.53
C ASN A 85 7.63 0.78 -4.83
N ALA A 86 7.86 2.05 -5.19
CA ALA A 86 7.10 3.18 -4.64
C ALA A 86 5.59 3.06 -4.92
N ASP A 87 5.22 2.69 -6.15
CA ASP A 87 3.82 2.47 -6.53
C ASP A 87 3.18 1.29 -5.78
N ILE A 88 3.91 0.19 -5.61
CA ILE A 88 3.44 -0.97 -4.83
C ILE A 88 3.21 -0.58 -3.36
N GLN A 89 4.12 0.18 -2.75
CA GLN A 89 3.95 0.64 -1.36
C GLN A 89 2.74 1.56 -1.23
N ARG A 90 2.50 2.45 -2.20
CA ARG A 90 1.28 3.26 -2.26
C ARG A 90 0.01 2.40 -2.35
N LEU A 91 0.01 1.36 -3.18
CA LEU A 91 -1.14 0.46 -3.32
C LEU A 91 -1.44 -0.31 -2.02
N LYS A 92 -0.39 -0.77 -1.31
CA LYS A 92 -0.51 -1.41 0.00
C LYS A 92 -1.17 -0.47 1.02
N LEU A 93 -0.74 0.79 1.06
CA LEU A 93 -1.30 1.84 1.90
C LEU A 93 -2.77 2.13 1.59
N GLN A 94 -3.11 2.29 0.31
CA GLN A 94 -4.47 2.61 -0.14
C GLN A 94 -5.48 1.50 0.15
N ARG A 95 -5.08 0.24 0.03
CA ARG A 95 -5.98 -0.91 0.22
C ARG A 95 -6.12 -1.36 1.67
N ARG A 96 -5.61 -0.60 2.64
CA ARG A 96 -5.70 -0.93 4.07
C ARG A 96 -5.19 -2.37 4.34
N TYR A 97 -4.05 -2.72 3.76
CA TYR A 97 -3.23 -3.84 4.22
C TYR A 97 -2.13 -3.30 5.14
N PRO A 98 -2.42 -2.87 6.39
CA PRO A 98 -1.34 -2.76 7.35
C PRO A 98 -0.97 -4.19 7.73
N ALA A 99 0.15 -4.68 7.20
CA ALA A 99 0.98 -5.51 8.05
C ALA A 99 1.35 -4.62 9.25
N PRO A 100 1.02 -4.98 10.51
CA PRO A 100 1.12 -4.06 11.66
C PRO A 100 2.54 -3.55 11.99
N ALA A 101 3.58 -3.96 11.25
CA ALA A 101 4.98 -3.79 11.64
C ALA A 101 5.87 -2.98 10.67
N GLU A 102 5.42 -2.58 9.48
CA GLU A 102 6.37 -2.19 8.41
C GLU A 102 6.34 -0.71 7.97
N LEU A 103 5.45 0.12 8.50
CA LEU A 103 5.46 1.56 8.18
C LEU A 103 6.31 2.33 9.19
N SER A 104 7.62 2.37 8.95
CA SER A 104 8.53 3.24 9.69
C SER A 104 8.47 4.67 9.15
N GLY A 105 8.71 5.65 10.02
CA GLY A 105 8.85 7.05 9.60
C GLY A 105 9.98 7.26 8.58
N GLU A 106 10.98 6.38 8.56
CA GLU A 106 12.08 6.41 7.60
C GLU A 106 11.62 6.08 6.17
N LEU A 107 10.77 5.06 5.99
CA LEU A 107 10.22 4.72 4.67
C LEU A 107 9.34 5.85 4.11
N ILE A 108 8.57 6.51 4.98
CA ILE A 108 7.77 7.68 4.60
C ILE A 108 8.71 8.82 4.17
N ALA A 109 9.79 9.05 4.92
CA ALA A 109 10.77 10.09 4.59
C ALA A 109 11.48 9.81 3.26
N ASP A 110 11.84 8.56 2.97
CA ASP A 110 12.50 8.18 1.72
C ASP A 110 11.57 8.24 0.51
N TYR A 111 10.29 7.85 0.67
CA TYR A 111 9.27 8.05 -0.36
C TYR A 111 9.09 9.53 -0.69
N LEU A 112 8.97 10.40 0.33
CA LEU A 112 8.84 11.84 0.12
C LEU A 112 10.10 12.46 -0.51
N ARG A 113 11.29 11.98 -0.15
CA ARG A 113 12.56 12.41 -0.76
C ARG A 113 12.61 12.06 -2.24
N THR A 114 12.19 10.84 -2.59
CA THR A 114 12.13 10.38 -3.98
C THR A 114 11.10 11.19 -4.79
N LEU A 115 9.90 11.37 -4.25
CA LEU A 115 8.87 12.21 -4.85
C LEU A 115 9.36 13.64 -5.10
N ARG A 116 10.07 14.24 -4.14
CA ARG A 116 10.60 15.60 -4.31
C ARG A 116 11.53 15.73 -5.50
N GLN A 117 12.29 14.68 -5.82
CA GLN A 117 13.27 14.68 -6.91
C GLN A 117 12.64 14.35 -8.27
N GLN A 118 11.59 13.52 -8.30
CA GLN A 118 11.01 12.98 -9.54
C GLN A 118 9.70 13.65 -9.94
N ASP A 119 8.88 14.07 -8.97
CA ASP A 119 7.53 14.62 -9.20
C ASP A 119 7.20 15.68 -8.14
N SER A 120 7.72 16.90 -8.36
CA SER A 120 7.60 18.01 -7.42
C SER A 120 6.15 18.44 -7.16
N ALA A 121 5.29 18.37 -8.17
CA ALA A 121 3.88 18.72 -8.05
C ALA A 121 3.14 17.75 -7.10
N ARG A 122 3.44 16.45 -7.23
CA ARG A 122 2.86 15.42 -6.38
C ARG A 122 3.44 15.44 -4.97
N TYR A 123 4.74 15.73 -4.83
CA TYR A 123 5.35 15.98 -3.52
C TYR A 123 4.63 17.11 -2.75
N GLU A 124 4.31 18.22 -3.41
CA GLU A 124 3.59 19.32 -2.77
C GLU A 124 2.19 18.92 -2.29
N ALA A 125 1.44 18.17 -3.09
CA ALA A 125 0.10 17.72 -2.71
C ALA A 125 0.13 16.81 -1.47
N GLU A 126 1.03 15.81 -1.47
CA GLU A 126 1.14 14.82 -0.39
C GLU A 126 1.70 15.46 0.90
N SER A 127 2.67 16.38 0.79
CA SER A 127 3.24 17.08 1.94
C SER A 127 2.21 17.96 2.67
N ARG A 128 1.30 18.63 1.93
CA ARG A 128 0.21 19.42 2.54
C ARG A 128 -0.75 18.54 3.33
N GLN A 129 -1.09 17.37 2.83
CA GLN A 129 -1.98 16.43 3.53
C GLN A 129 -1.33 15.88 4.80
N LEU A 130 -0.05 15.53 4.75
CA LEU A 130 0.70 15.06 5.92
C LEU A 130 0.81 16.14 7.00
N LEU A 131 1.08 17.40 6.61
CA LEU A 131 1.13 18.50 7.56
C LEU A 131 -0.20 18.71 8.29
N GLN A 132 -1.35 18.52 7.62
CA GLN A 132 -2.66 18.60 8.26
C GLN A 132 -2.88 17.50 9.30
N LEU A 133 -2.34 16.29 9.04
CA LEU A 133 -2.46 15.16 9.97
C LEU A 133 -1.51 15.26 11.17
N LEU A 134 -0.37 15.95 11.01
CA LEU A 134 0.63 16.15 12.06
C LEU A 134 0.35 17.39 12.93
N GLN A 135 -0.57 18.27 12.52
CA GLN A 135 -0.99 19.38 13.35
C GLN A 135 -1.75 18.85 14.58
N PRO A 136 -1.35 19.22 15.82
CA PRO A 136 -2.13 18.87 16.99
C PRO A 136 -3.53 19.46 16.83
N SER A 137 -4.55 18.63 17.07
CA SER A 137 -5.95 19.07 17.10
C SER A 137 -6.02 20.32 17.97
N GLN A 138 -6.46 21.45 17.40
CA GLN A 138 -6.56 22.69 18.18
C GLN A 138 -7.35 22.41 19.45
N PRO A 139 -6.85 22.76 20.65
CA PRO A 139 -7.65 22.64 21.85
C PRO A 139 -8.89 23.49 21.65
N LEU A 140 -10.07 22.89 21.89
CA LEU A 140 -11.36 23.57 21.92
C LEU A 140 -11.19 24.87 22.70
N GLN A 141 -11.36 26.02 22.03
CA GLN A 141 -11.41 27.30 22.70
C GLN A 141 -12.51 27.21 23.76
N PRO A 142 -12.21 27.47 25.05
CA PRO A 142 -13.26 27.53 26.05
C PRO A 142 -14.26 28.60 25.64
N LEU A 143 -15.54 28.22 25.59
CA LEU A 143 -16.66 29.13 25.35
C LEU A 143 -16.49 30.36 26.23
N GLN A 144 -16.23 31.52 25.62
CA GLN A 144 -16.25 32.77 26.35
C GLN A 144 -17.66 32.97 26.91
N PRO A 145 -17.83 33.30 28.21
CA PRO A 145 -19.13 33.67 28.72
C PRO A 145 -19.59 34.93 27.97
N VAL A 146 -20.74 34.85 27.31
CA VAL A 146 -21.40 35.98 26.67
C VAL A 146 -21.74 36.97 27.78
N ALA A 147 -20.91 38.00 27.94
CA ALA A 147 -21.22 39.18 28.73
C ALA A 147 -22.28 39.98 27.98
N GLY A 148 -23.54 39.64 28.21
CA GLY A 148 -24.71 40.29 27.62
C GLY A 148 -25.67 40.79 28.69
N THR A 149 -25.39 41.98 29.19
CA THR A 149 -26.37 43.03 29.56
C THR A 149 -27.76 42.58 30.03
N VAL A 150 -27.99 42.64 31.35
CA VAL A 150 -29.34 42.80 31.92
C VAL A 150 -29.83 44.21 31.57
N PRO A 151 -30.95 44.39 30.85
CA PRO A 151 -31.53 45.70 30.66
C PRO A 151 -32.29 46.12 31.93
N ALA A 152 -31.80 47.18 32.58
CA ALA A 152 -32.58 47.93 33.55
C ALA A 152 -33.60 48.80 32.78
N THR A 153 -34.88 48.42 32.83
CA THR A 153 -35.97 49.32 32.48
C THR A 153 -36.97 49.37 33.64
N VAL A 154 -37.12 50.60 34.11
CA VAL A 154 -37.98 51.13 35.17
C VAL A 154 -39.44 51.14 34.73
N ALA A 155 -40.39 50.82 35.62
CA ALA A 155 -41.58 51.65 35.89
C ALA A 155 -42.61 50.97 36.84
N GLN A 156 -42.78 51.61 38.01
CA GLN A 156 -44.05 52.06 38.63
C GLN A 156 -45.28 51.12 38.67
N GLY A 157 -45.72 50.85 39.89
CA GLY A 157 -47.12 50.58 40.26
C GLY A 157 -47.36 51.10 41.67
N ALA A 158 -48.37 51.96 41.81
CA ALA A 158 -48.84 52.57 43.05
C ALA A 158 -49.51 51.58 44.00
#